data_AF-V9DLQ8-F1
#
_entry.id   AF-V9DLQ8-F1
#
_cell.length_a   1.000
_cell.length_b   1.000
_cell.length_c   1.000
_cell.angle_alpha   90.00
_cell.angle_beta   90.00
_cell.angle_gamma   90.00
#
_symmetry.space_group_name_H-M   'P 1'
#
loop_
_entity.id
_entity.type
_entity.pdbx_description
1 polymer ?
#
loop_
_entity_poly.entity_id
_entity_poly.type
_entity_poly.pdbx_seq_one_letter_code
_entity_poly.pdbx_strand_id
1 'polypeptide(L)'
;MEPDRIGPDMTPRRPFKDRMADIPRRAVKTFTTREGLIGDYDYAFLFTPRLPFMKKPQQTAPFFGLNDKMPIFLALILGFQHALAMLAGLITPPIILSGSGGAALEPQTAQYLVSTSLIVCGLLSAVQITRFHIYKTPYYIGTGLISVVGTSFATIPVSLGGLSQMYASGFCPSGPPSEPGGDRVRLPCPQGYGAILGTACICSLLEICLSFAPPKVLKRVFPPLVTGPTVVLIGVNLIGTGFENWAGGSGACRSRPEEGLFQNCPNNNAPHPLPWGSAEFIGLGFSVFVTIILCERFGSPIMKSCAVVVGLLVGCIIAAATNYFDDSGIKSAKPVSFIWVETFPLSLYGPMVLPFLAVFLVLMMEAIGDITASCDVSRLEVEGRTFESRIQGGVLADGLNGMLACLGTITPVSTFAQNNGVIALTRCANRKAGYCCCFFLVVMGIFSKFAAALVAIPSAVLGGMTTFLFSAVAISGIRIISTVPFTRRNRFILTAAMSVGFGATLVPDWFEHVFTYEGDNSALRGLMSAIELVMETGFAVTAFLSLILNLILPEDLEDEAVDTTANTADGVDDKENWERIRRPSQMKRMRQSQDVATRASTDVEAQGEPEKRDVIKNE
;
A
#
# COMPACT_ATOMS: atom_id res chain seq x y z
N MET A 1 8.81 -21.07 38.33
CA MET A 1 7.90 -20.07 37.73
C MET A 1 8.72 -18.81 37.58
N GLU A 2 9.31 -18.62 36.41
CA GLU A 2 9.95 -17.35 36.02
C GLU A 2 8.94 -16.60 35.13
N PRO A 3 8.65 -15.32 35.42
CA PRO A 3 7.89 -14.46 34.52
C PRO A 3 8.82 -14.00 33.37
N ASP A 4 8.24 -13.79 32.19
CA ASP A 4 8.86 -13.13 31.03
C ASP A 4 10.03 -13.84 30.33
N ARG A 5 9.71 -14.96 29.66
CA ARG A 5 10.38 -15.32 28.40
C ARG A 5 9.35 -15.58 27.30
N ILE A 6 8.94 -14.51 26.62
CA ILE A 6 8.41 -14.59 25.26
C ILE A 6 9.62 -14.54 24.32
N GLY A 7 10.18 -15.72 24.05
CA GLY A 7 11.18 -15.96 23.01
C GLY A 7 10.67 -17.09 22.10
N PRO A 8 11.26 -17.28 20.90
CA PRO A 8 10.82 -18.31 19.96
C PRO A 8 10.81 -19.68 20.64
N ASP A 9 9.70 -20.40 20.51
CA ASP A 9 9.52 -21.74 21.07
C ASP A 9 10.48 -22.71 20.38
N MET A 10 11.65 -22.96 21.00
CA MET A 10 12.69 -23.85 20.51
C MET A 10 12.36 -25.33 20.76
N THR A 11 11.13 -25.67 21.17
CA THR A 11 10.76 -27.07 21.43
C THR A 11 10.61 -27.87 20.13
N PRO A 12 11.18 -29.09 20.06
CA PRO A 12 11.08 -29.93 18.87
C PRO A 12 9.61 -30.23 18.51
N ARG A 13 9.31 -30.18 17.21
CA ARG A 13 7.94 -30.39 16.69
C ARG A 13 7.40 -31.76 17.12
N ARG A 14 6.42 -31.76 18.04
CA ARG A 14 5.67 -32.96 18.43
C ARG A 14 4.96 -33.61 17.22
N PRO A 15 4.85 -34.94 17.18
CA PRO A 15 4.20 -35.67 16.09
C PRO A 15 2.73 -35.25 15.91
N PHE A 16 2.24 -35.31 14.67
CA PHE A 16 0.92 -34.79 14.26
C PHE A 16 -0.26 -35.34 15.08
N LYS A 17 -0.17 -36.63 15.47
CA LYS A 17 -1.18 -37.32 16.27
C LYS A 17 -1.34 -36.72 17.67
N ASP A 18 -0.24 -36.34 18.32
CA ASP A 18 -0.26 -35.72 19.66
C ASP A 18 -0.74 -34.27 19.61
N ARG A 19 -0.43 -33.55 18.52
CA ARG A 19 -1.01 -32.21 18.28
C ARG A 19 -2.53 -32.28 18.13
N MET A 20 -3.04 -33.24 17.35
CA MET A 20 -4.48 -33.40 17.12
C MET A 20 -5.23 -33.81 18.39
N ALA A 21 -4.64 -34.67 19.24
CA ALA A 21 -5.23 -35.07 20.51
C ALA A 21 -5.33 -33.92 21.54
N ASP A 22 -4.42 -32.94 21.49
CA ASP A 22 -4.39 -31.79 22.40
C ASP A 22 -5.24 -30.59 21.94
N ILE A 23 -5.67 -30.54 20.66
CA ILE A 23 -6.54 -29.47 20.12
C ILE A 23 -7.81 -29.28 20.96
N PRO A 24 -8.62 -30.32 21.27
CA PRO A 24 -9.85 -30.12 22.05
C PRO A 24 -9.56 -29.63 23.46
N ARG A 25 -8.52 -30.15 24.14
CA ARG A 25 -8.14 -29.70 25.49
C ARG A 25 -7.64 -28.25 25.50
N ARG A 26 -6.84 -27.84 24.51
CA ARG A 26 -6.38 -26.45 24.36
C ARG A 26 -7.51 -25.51 23.97
N ALA A 27 -8.41 -25.94 23.09
CA ALA A 27 -9.59 -25.16 22.71
C ALA A 27 -10.46 -24.91 23.95
N VAL A 28 -10.80 -25.97 24.71
CA VAL A 28 -11.54 -25.84 25.98
C VAL A 28 -10.82 -24.86 26.90
N LYS A 29 -9.53 -25.05 27.20
CA LYS A 29 -8.81 -24.14 28.11
C LYS A 29 -8.73 -22.69 27.60
N THR A 30 -8.65 -22.47 26.29
CA THR A 30 -8.59 -21.11 25.71
C THR A 30 -9.96 -20.41 25.76
N PHE A 31 -11.05 -21.15 25.55
CA PHE A 31 -12.42 -20.62 25.58
C PHE A 31 -13.06 -20.62 26.98
N THR A 32 -12.51 -21.35 27.96
CA THR A 32 -13.07 -21.42 29.33
C THR A 32 -12.28 -20.66 30.39
N THR A 33 -11.02 -20.25 30.13
CA THR A 33 -10.21 -19.54 31.12
C THR A 33 -10.13 -18.04 30.84
N ARG A 34 -10.18 -17.22 31.90
CA ARG A 34 -10.07 -15.75 31.83
C ARG A 34 -8.74 -15.31 31.20
N GLU A 35 -7.66 -16.04 31.48
CA GLU A 35 -6.34 -15.83 30.88
C GLU A 35 -6.32 -16.09 29.36
N GLY A 36 -7.07 -17.08 28.87
CA GLY A 36 -7.14 -17.41 27.44
C GLY A 36 -8.04 -16.46 26.62
N LEU A 37 -9.11 -15.95 27.24
CA LEU A 37 -10.04 -15.03 26.61
C LEU A 37 -9.54 -13.59 26.60
N ILE A 38 -9.21 -13.05 27.78
CA ILE A 38 -8.88 -11.63 27.98
C ILE A 38 -7.37 -11.46 28.23
N GLY A 39 -6.76 -12.32 29.05
CA GLY A 39 -5.34 -12.22 29.42
C GLY A 39 -4.97 -10.92 30.14
N ASP A 40 -3.69 -10.75 30.44
CA ASP A 40 -3.15 -9.62 31.21
C ASP A 40 -2.48 -8.58 30.31
N TYR A 41 -3.14 -8.22 29.20
CA TYR A 41 -2.64 -7.21 28.27
C TYR A 41 -3.11 -5.80 28.66
N ASP A 42 -2.25 -4.79 28.54
CA ASP A 42 -2.64 -3.38 28.74
C ASP A 42 -3.42 -2.86 27.52
N TYR A 43 -4.74 -3.09 27.54
CA TYR A 43 -5.65 -2.62 26.51
C TYR A 43 -5.76 -1.09 26.46
N ALA A 44 -5.51 -0.38 27.57
CA ALA A 44 -5.63 1.08 27.61
C ALA A 44 -4.55 1.75 26.72
N PHE A 45 -3.37 1.14 26.61
CA PHE A 45 -2.32 1.59 25.70
C PHE A 45 -2.76 1.63 24.22
N LEU A 46 -3.63 0.70 23.79
CA LEU A 46 -4.07 0.62 22.39
C LEU A 46 -5.01 1.77 21.99
N PHE A 47 -5.75 2.32 22.95
CA PHE A 47 -6.77 3.35 22.72
C PHE A 47 -6.36 4.74 23.21
N THR A 48 -5.24 4.88 23.92
CA THR A 48 -4.79 6.18 24.44
C THR A 48 -4.14 7.03 23.33
N PRO A 49 -4.70 8.21 23.00
CA PRO A 49 -4.13 9.10 22.01
C PRO A 49 -2.87 9.79 22.54
N ARG A 50 -1.99 10.23 21.63
CA ARG A 50 -0.76 10.95 21.97
C ARG A 50 -0.96 12.45 21.84
N LEU A 51 -1.70 13.03 22.78
CA LEU A 51 -1.89 14.48 22.83
C LEU A 51 -0.63 15.18 23.38
N PRO A 52 -0.32 16.40 22.91
CA PRO A 52 0.91 17.12 23.27
C PRO A 52 1.03 17.40 24.79
N PHE A 53 -0.08 17.40 25.52
CA PHE A 53 -0.13 17.66 26.96
C PHE A 53 -0.11 16.39 27.83
N MET A 54 -0.06 15.19 27.23
CA MET A 54 -0.03 13.92 27.96
C MET A 54 1.40 13.41 28.15
N LYS A 55 1.70 12.82 29.32
CA LYS A 55 2.99 12.16 29.56
C LYS A 55 3.16 11.00 28.58
N LYS A 56 4.31 10.94 27.89
CA LYS A 56 4.63 9.81 26.98
C LYS A 56 4.64 8.51 27.79
N PRO A 57 3.84 7.49 27.42
CA PRO A 57 3.91 6.20 28.08
C PRO A 57 5.31 5.62 27.91
N GLN A 58 5.90 5.18 29.02
CA GLN A 58 7.30 4.76 29.12
C GLN A 58 7.51 3.32 28.60
N GLN A 59 6.42 2.58 28.37
CA GLN A 59 6.45 1.17 28.00
C GLN A 59 6.13 0.98 26.51
N THR A 60 7.02 0.30 25.80
CA THR A 60 6.76 -0.09 24.42
C THR A 60 5.99 -1.40 24.39
N ALA A 61 4.98 -1.54 23.51
CA ALA A 61 4.19 -2.77 23.41
C ALA A 61 5.09 -4.01 23.21
N PRO A 62 4.76 -5.15 23.87
CA PRO A 62 5.49 -6.40 23.69
C PRO A 62 5.31 -6.89 22.25
N PHE A 63 6.38 -7.48 21.70
CA PHE A 63 6.34 -8.04 20.35
C PHE A 63 5.75 -9.45 20.38
N PHE A 64 4.67 -9.69 19.62
CA PHE A 64 4.09 -11.02 19.45
C PHE A 64 4.59 -11.66 18.15
N GLY A 65 5.32 -12.76 18.28
CA GLY A 65 5.76 -13.58 17.15
C GLY A 65 4.63 -14.36 16.49
N LEU A 66 4.96 -15.03 15.37
CA LEU A 66 4.02 -15.72 14.49
C LEU A 66 3.09 -16.74 15.20
N ASN A 67 3.61 -17.40 16.24
CA ASN A 67 2.97 -18.55 16.90
C ASN A 67 2.78 -18.36 18.40
N ASP A 68 2.98 -17.15 18.90
CA ASP A 68 2.90 -16.90 20.33
C ASP A 68 1.47 -17.11 20.83
N LYS A 69 1.35 -17.45 22.12
CA LYS A 69 0.04 -17.50 22.76
C LYS A 69 -0.47 -16.07 22.91
N MET A 70 -1.59 -15.79 22.24
CA MET A 70 -2.28 -14.52 22.32
C MET A 70 -3.73 -14.75 22.78
N PRO A 71 -4.26 -13.90 23.69
CA PRO A 71 -5.66 -13.93 24.09
C PRO A 71 -6.58 -13.75 22.88
N ILE A 72 -7.72 -14.44 22.88
CA ILE A 72 -8.65 -14.38 21.74
C ILE A 72 -9.20 -12.97 21.55
N PHE A 73 -9.50 -12.25 22.64
CA PHE A 73 -10.01 -10.90 22.55
C PHE A 73 -9.01 -9.93 21.91
N LEU A 74 -7.73 -10.00 22.29
CA LEU A 74 -6.67 -9.25 21.64
C LEU A 74 -6.52 -9.64 20.16
N ALA A 75 -6.62 -10.93 19.84
CA ALA A 75 -6.60 -11.41 18.46
C ALA A 75 -7.75 -10.81 17.62
N LEU A 76 -8.94 -10.72 18.20
CA LEU A 76 -10.11 -10.13 17.56
C LEU A 76 -9.95 -8.62 17.38
N ILE A 77 -9.46 -7.89 18.38
CA ILE A 77 -9.21 -6.44 18.25
C ILE A 77 -8.18 -6.16 17.16
N LEU A 78 -7.03 -6.83 17.21
CA LEU A 78 -5.96 -6.62 16.22
C LEU A 78 -6.38 -7.11 14.84
N GLY A 79 -7.13 -8.22 14.76
CA GLY A 79 -7.71 -8.68 13.50
C GLY A 79 -8.71 -7.71 12.91
N PHE A 80 -9.57 -7.10 13.73
CA PHE A 80 -10.48 -6.04 13.30
C PHE A 80 -9.73 -4.80 12.83
N GLN A 81 -8.67 -4.40 13.55
CA GLN A 81 -7.78 -3.32 13.13
C GLN A 81 -7.13 -3.60 11.78
N HIS A 82 -6.61 -4.80 11.55
CA HIS A 82 -6.10 -5.19 10.23
C HIS A 82 -7.20 -5.07 9.17
N ALA A 83 -8.40 -5.60 9.43
CA ALA A 83 -9.51 -5.56 8.49
C ALA A 83 -9.88 -4.11 8.11
N LEU A 84 -9.94 -3.21 9.09
CA LEU A 84 -10.15 -1.78 8.85
C LEU A 84 -8.99 -1.13 8.09
N ALA A 85 -7.74 -1.41 8.45
CA ALA A 85 -6.57 -0.82 7.79
C ALA A 85 -6.53 -1.12 6.28
N MET A 86 -7.04 -2.28 5.88
CA MET A 86 -7.00 -2.74 4.49
C MET A 86 -8.31 -2.48 3.76
N LEU A 87 -9.41 -2.22 4.48
CA LEU A 87 -10.75 -2.03 3.92
C LEU A 87 -10.76 -1.07 2.72
N ALA A 88 -10.15 0.11 2.88
CA ALA A 88 -10.04 1.12 1.83
C ALA A 88 -9.42 0.54 0.53
N GLY A 89 -8.37 -0.26 0.68
CA GLY A 89 -7.70 -0.91 -0.44
C GLY A 89 -8.53 -2.00 -1.12
N LEU A 90 -9.32 -2.76 -0.36
CA LEU A 90 -10.13 -3.85 -0.90
C LEU A 90 -11.37 -3.34 -1.66
N ILE A 91 -11.94 -2.20 -1.25
CA ILE A 91 -13.16 -1.65 -1.86
C ILE A 91 -12.89 -0.70 -3.03
N THR A 92 -11.71 -0.10 -3.08
CA THR A 92 -11.39 0.92 -4.10
C THR A 92 -11.39 0.34 -5.52
N PRO A 93 -10.70 -0.77 -5.84
CA PRO A 93 -10.70 -1.33 -7.18
C PRO A 93 -12.09 -1.71 -7.73
N PRO A 94 -12.96 -2.44 -6.99
CA PRO A 94 -14.31 -2.73 -7.51
C PRO A 94 -15.15 -1.47 -7.71
N ILE A 95 -15.00 -0.44 -6.87
CA ILE A 95 -15.71 0.85 -7.06
C ILE A 95 -15.21 1.57 -8.32
N ILE A 96 -13.90 1.64 -8.53
CA ILE A 96 -13.32 2.31 -9.71
C ILE A 96 -13.72 1.59 -11.00
N LEU A 97 -13.62 0.25 -11.03
CA LEU A 97 -13.92 -0.53 -12.24
C LEU A 97 -15.41 -0.61 -12.56
N SER A 98 -16.28 -0.56 -11.54
CA SER A 98 -17.73 -0.51 -11.75
C SER A 98 -18.25 0.88 -12.08
N GLY A 99 -17.52 1.95 -11.73
CA GLY A 99 -17.91 3.33 -11.96
C GLY A 99 -18.01 3.74 -13.43
N SER A 100 -18.42 5.00 -13.67
CA SER A 100 -18.61 5.60 -15.00
C SER A 100 -17.35 5.61 -15.86
N GLY A 101 -16.18 5.77 -15.25
CA GLY A 101 -14.88 5.68 -15.92
C GLY A 101 -14.43 4.24 -16.25
N GLY A 102 -15.10 3.24 -15.70
CA GLY A 102 -14.83 1.81 -15.94
C GLY A 102 -15.90 1.18 -16.83
N ALA A 103 -16.52 0.12 -16.33
CA ALA A 103 -17.55 -0.66 -17.03
C ALA A 103 -18.97 -0.10 -16.86
N ALA A 104 -19.13 1.05 -16.18
CA ALA A 104 -20.40 1.75 -15.98
C ALA A 104 -21.54 0.84 -15.47
N LEU A 105 -21.21 -0.05 -14.52
CA LEU A 105 -22.14 -1.05 -14.01
C LEU A 105 -23.22 -0.41 -13.13
N GLU A 106 -24.35 -1.11 -13.00
CA GLU A 106 -25.43 -0.67 -12.12
C GLU A 106 -24.98 -0.62 -10.65
N PRO A 107 -25.55 0.29 -9.83
CA PRO A 107 -25.20 0.40 -8.42
C PRO A 107 -25.31 -0.93 -7.66
N GLN A 108 -26.32 -1.75 -7.96
CA GLN A 108 -26.52 -3.07 -7.34
C GLN A 108 -25.35 -4.02 -7.65
N THR A 109 -24.84 -4.00 -8.87
CA THR A 109 -23.67 -4.78 -9.28
C THR A 109 -22.40 -4.26 -8.60
N ALA A 110 -22.22 -2.94 -8.48
CA ALA A 110 -21.11 -2.36 -7.73
C ALA A 110 -21.12 -2.77 -6.25
N GLN A 111 -22.31 -2.77 -5.61
CA GLN A 111 -22.49 -3.24 -4.24
C GLN A 111 -22.14 -4.72 -4.09
N TYR A 112 -22.57 -5.55 -5.04
CA TYR A 112 -22.18 -6.94 -5.11
C TYR A 112 -20.65 -7.09 -5.22
N LEU A 113 -19.98 -6.35 -6.10
CA LEU A 113 -18.53 -6.44 -6.28
C LEU A 113 -17.76 -6.03 -5.04
N VAL A 114 -18.18 -4.98 -4.32
CA VAL A 114 -17.57 -4.57 -3.04
C VAL A 114 -17.75 -5.67 -1.99
N SER A 115 -18.97 -6.20 -1.85
CA SER A 115 -19.28 -7.31 -0.96
C SER A 115 -18.43 -8.54 -1.26
N THR A 116 -18.39 -8.96 -2.53
CA THR A 116 -17.68 -10.15 -2.99
C THR A 116 -16.17 -9.97 -2.87
N SER A 117 -15.64 -8.76 -3.12
CA SER A 117 -14.23 -8.44 -2.87
C SER A 117 -13.85 -8.73 -1.42
N LEU A 118 -14.64 -8.29 -0.44
CA LEU A 118 -14.38 -8.54 0.98
C LEU A 118 -14.41 -10.04 1.32
N ILE A 119 -15.40 -10.79 0.80
CA ILE A 119 -15.52 -12.24 1.03
C ILE A 119 -14.31 -12.97 0.43
N VAL A 120 -14.06 -12.76 -0.87
CA VAL A 120 -13.02 -13.44 -1.63
C VAL A 120 -11.64 -13.10 -1.06
N CYS A 121 -11.32 -11.82 -0.86
CA CYS A 121 -10.04 -11.41 -0.27
C CYS A 121 -9.87 -11.99 1.15
N GLY A 122 -10.93 -12.04 1.97
CA GLY A 122 -10.88 -12.66 3.29
C GLY A 122 -10.53 -14.16 3.24
N LEU A 123 -11.15 -14.91 2.33
CA LEU A 123 -10.88 -16.34 2.11
C LEU A 123 -9.48 -16.59 1.55
N LEU A 124 -9.07 -15.84 0.52
CA LEU A 124 -7.77 -16.00 -0.13
C LEU A 124 -6.62 -15.53 0.78
N SER A 125 -6.85 -14.54 1.65
CA SER A 125 -5.93 -14.18 2.72
C SER A 125 -5.71 -15.34 3.69
N ALA A 126 -6.74 -16.11 4.02
CA ALA A 126 -6.58 -17.28 4.87
C ALA A 126 -5.68 -18.33 4.18
N VAL A 127 -5.82 -18.53 2.87
CA VAL A 127 -4.91 -19.38 2.07
C VAL A 127 -3.47 -18.85 2.11
N GLN A 128 -3.27 -17.55 1.90
CA GLN A 128 -1.95 -16.90 1.90
C GLN A 128 -1.25 -16.92 3.27
N ILE A 129 -2.01 -16.81 4.36
CA ILE A 129 -1.52 -16.87 5.76
C ILE A 129 -1.15 -18.30 6.16
N THR A 130 -1.88 -19.29 5.63
CA THR A 130 -1.51 -20.69 5.83
C THR A 130 -0.19 -21.02 5.13
N ARG A 131 0.38 -22.18 5.47
CA ARG A 131 1.57 -22.70 4.81
C ARG A 131 1.41 -24.19 4.60
N PHE A 132 0.74 -24.55 3.51
CA PHE A 132 0.51 -25.94 3.14
C PHE A 132 1.71 -26.49 2.39
N HIS A 133 2.22 -27.64 2.83
CA HIS A 133 3.29 -28.33 2.11
C HIS A 133 2.71 -29.21 1.02
N ILE A 134 3.19 -29.08 -0.22
CA ILE A 134 2.73 -29.92 -1.32
C ILE A 134 3.39 -31.30 -1.17
N TYR A 135 2.56 -32.31 -0.89
CA TYR A 135 3.01 -33.68 -0.60
C TYR A 135 3.97 -34.20 -1.67
N LYS A 136 5.10 -34.78 -1.24
CA LYS A 136 6.19 -35.33 -2.08
C LYS A 136 6.98 -34.31 -2.93
N THR A 137 6.83 -33.01 -2.69
CA THR A 137 7.62 -31.97 -3.38
C THR A 137 8.29 -31.05 -2.35
N PRO A 138 9.33 -30.26 -2.71
CA PRO A 138 9.91 -29.28 -1.79
C PRO A 138 9.05 -27.99 -1.64
N TYR A 139 7.95 -27.89 -2.35
CA TYR A 139 7.18 -26.66 -2.51
C TYR A 139 6.10 -26.47 -1.43
N TYR A 140 5.71 -25.22 -1.24
CA TYR A 140 4.65 -24.81 -0.32
C TYR A 140 3.61 -23.97 -1.06
N ILE A 141 2.42 -23.85 -0.47
CA ILE A 141 1.38 -22.89 -0.83
C ILE A 141 1.16 -22.01 0.39
N GLY A 142 1.25 -20.70 0.20
CA GLY A 142 1.13 -19.68 1.23
C GLY A 142 2.44 -19.40 1.96
N THR A 143 2.46 -18.27 2.65
CA THR A 143 3.66 -17.65 3.24
C THR A 143 3.93 -18.13 4.66
N GLY A 144 2.89 -18.53 5.39
CA GLY A 144 2.98 -18.76 6.84
C GLY A 144 3.26 -17.50 7.66
N LEU A 145 2.91 -16.32 7.15
CA LEU A 145 3.01 -14.99 7.78
C LEU A 145 1.63 -14.33 7.82
N ILE A 146 1.48 -13.14 8.42
CA ILE A 146 0.27 -12.32 8.21
C ILE A 146 0.37 -11.68 6.83
N SER A 147 0.11 -12.44 5.78
CA SER A 147 0.11 -11.98 4.39
C SER A 147 -1.33 -11.85 3.94
N VAL A 148 -1.90 -10.66 4.11
CA VAL A 148 -3.26 -10.39 3.69
C VAL A 148 -3.24 -10.11 2.19
N VAL A 149 -4.25 -10.61 1.50
CA VAL A 149 -4.45 -10.47 0.07
C VAL A 149 -5.54 -9.44 -0.17
N GLY A 150 -5.33 -8.57 -1.14
CA GLY A 150 -6.30 -7.57 -1.60
C GLY A 150 -6.28 -7.45 -3.12
N THR A 151 -7.33 -6.87 -3.71
CA THR A 151 -7.36 -6.59 -5.14
C THR A 151 -6.22 -5.66 -5.54
N SER A 152 -5.38 -6.06 -6.50
CA SER A 152 -4.20 -5.30 -6.84
C SER A 152 -4.53 -4.05 -7.67
N PHE A 153 -3.86 -2.96 -7.32
CA PHE A 153 -3.96 -1.68 -8.00
C PHE A 153 -3.30 -1.69 -9.38
N ALA A 154 -2.35 -2.59 -9.61
CA ALA A 154 -1.74 -2.78 -10.94
C ALA A 154 -2.77 -3.19 -12.01
N THR A 155 -3.90 -3.79 -11.59
CA THR A 155 -4.96 -4.21 -12.50
C THR A 155 -5.81 -3.05 -13.01
N ILE A 156 -5.88 -1.93 -12.27
CA ILE A 156 -6.81 -0.83 -12.56
C ILE A 156 -6.45 -0.13 -13.87
N PRO A 157 -5.22 0.37 -14.10
CA PRO A 157 -4.93 1.11 -15.32
C PRO A 157 -5.09 0.25 -16.58
N VAL A 158 -4.65 -1.02 -16.52
CA VAL A 158 -4.79 -1.97 -17.63
C VAL A 158 -6.26 -2.27 -17.92
N SER A 159 -7.08 -2.44 -16.88
CA SER A 159 -8.52 -2.68 -17.06
C SER A 159 -9.24 -1.45 -17.58
N LEU A 160 -8.90 -0.24 -17.12
CA LEU A 160 -9.49 1.01 -17.59
C LEU A 160 -9.09 1.33 -19.04
N GLY A 161 -7.83 1.12 -19.41
CA GLY A 161 -7.36 1.25 -20.79
C GLY A 161 -8.02 0.22 -21.71
N GLY A 162 -8.06 -1.04 -21.28
CA GLY A 162 -8.75 -2.11 -22.00
C GLY A 162 -10.25 -1.85 -22.18
N LEU A 163 -10.95 -1.36 -21.14
CA LEU A 163 -12.36 -0.96 -21.25
C LEU A 163 -12.53 0.22 -22.21
N SER A 164 -11.65 1.22 -22.16
CA SER A 164 -11.71 2.37 -23.07
C SER A 164 -11.58 1.92 -24.53
N GLN A 165 -10.66 1.00 -24.82
CA GLN A 165 -10.52 0.38 -26.13
C GLN A 165 -11.73 -0.49 -26.52
N MET A 166 -12.36 -1.20 -25.57
CA MET A 166 -13.59 -1.95 -25.81
C MET A 166 -14.78 -1.05 -26.17
N TYR A 167 -14.89 0.14 -25.55
CA TYR A 167 -15.90 1.13 -25.95
C TYR A 167 -15.57 1.73 -27.32
N ALA A 168 -14.31 2.04 -27.61
CA ALA A 168 -13.89 2.60 -28.91
C ALA A 168 -14.10 1.62 -30.08
N SER A 169 -13.81 0.32 -29.87
CA SER A 169 -13.98 -0.75 -30.86
C SER A 169 -15.43 -1.26 -31.00
N GLY A 170 -16.36 -0.78 -30.17
CA GLY A 170 -17.77 -1.19 -30.19
C GLY A 170 -18.05 -2.54 -29.53
N PHE A 171 -17.07 -3.15 -28.85
CA PHE A 171 -17.29 -4.34 -28.02
C PHE A 171 -18.22 -4.04 -26.83
N CYS A 172 -18.10 -2.85 -26.25
CA CYS A 172 -18.99 -2.35 -25.21
C CYS A 172 -20.00 -1.33 -25.77
N PRO A 173 -21.27 -1.34 -25.29
CA PRO A 173 -22.29 -0.42 -25.76
C PRO A 173 -22.00 1.02 -25.31
N SER A 174 -22.13 1.98 -26.22
CA SER A 174 -22.03 3.41 -25.92
C SER A 174 -23.31 4.14 -26.30
N GLY A 175 -23.73 5.08 -25.46
CA GLY A 175 -24.86 5.97 -25.69
C GLY A 175 -24.50 7.14 -26.60
N PRO A 176 -25.48 8.00 -26.93
CA PRO A 176 -25.20 9.24 -27.64
C PRO A 176 -24.21 10.10 -26.85
N PRO A 177 -23.35 10.89 -27.53
CA PRO A 177 -22.49 11.83 -26.85
C PRO A 177 -23.33 12.87 -26.11
N SER A 178 -22.86 13.30 -24.93
CA SER A 178 -23.55 14.29 -24.12
C SER A 178 -23.54 15.68 -24.75
N GLU A 179 -22.60 15.95 -25.65
CA GLU A 179 -22.47 17.21 -26.41
C GLU A 179 -21.99 16.94 -27.85
N PRO A 180 -22.24 17.86 -28.81
CA PRO A 180 -21.70 17.75 -30.16
C PRO A 180 -20.15 17.73 -30.16
N GLY A 181 -19.55 16.59 -30.52
CA GLY A 181 -18.10 16.41 -30.52
C GLY A 181 -17.49 15.97 -29.18
N GLY A 182 -18.31 15.72 -28.15
CA GLY A 182 -17.88 15.16 -26.88
C GLY A 182 -17.81 13.63 -26.88
N ASP A 183 -17.21 13.06 -25.83
CA ASP A 183 -17.13 11.61 -25.64
C ASP A 183 -18.52 10.97 -25.53
N ARG A 184 -18.65 9.77 -26.09
CA ARG A 184 -19.87 8.98 -25.95
C ARG A 184 -20.07 8.54 -24.51
N VAL A 185 -21.30 8.64 -24.02
CA VAL A 185 -21.64 8.17 -22.67
C VAL A 185 -21.48 6.65 -22.62
N ARG A 186 -20.65 6.15 -21.70
CA ARG A 186 -20.46 4.70 -21.51
C ARG A 186 -21.71 4.08 -20.90
N LEU A 187 -22.24 3.03 -21.53
CA LEU A 187 -23.35 2.24 -21.00
C LEU A 187 -22.82 1.01 -20.24
N PRO A 188 -23.63 0.38 -19.36
CA PRO A 188 -23.20 -0.79 -18.60
C PRO A 188 -22.65 -1.90 -19.49
N CYS A 189 -21.40 -2.32 -19.26
CA CYS A 189 -20.71 -3.35 -20.03
C CYS A 189 -20.26 -4.53 -19.14
N PRO A 190 -21.18 -5.39 -18.65
CA PRO A 190 -20.82 -6.57 -17.87
C PRO A 190 -19.96 -7.57 -18.69
N GLN A 191 -20.11 -7.58 -20.01
CA GLN A 191 -19.30 -8.41 -20.89
C GLN A 191 -17.83 -7.96 -20.94
N GLY A 192 -17.57 -6.65 -20.92
CA GLY A 192 -16.21 -6.09 -20.82
C GLY A 192 -15.54 -6.46 -19.51
N TYR A 193 -16.27 -6.35 -18.39
CA TYR A 193 -15.78 -6.80 -17.09
C TYR A 193 -15.51 -8.32 -17.06
N GLY A 194 -16.42 -9.13 -17.61
CA GLY A 194 -16.22 -10.58 -17.74
C GLY A 194 -15.04 -10.97 -18.63
N ALA A 195 -14.75 -10.18 -19.67
CA ALA A 195 -13.59 -10.35 -20.53
C ALA A 195 -12.26 -10.04 -19.82
N ILE A 196 -12.25 -9.02 -18.94
CA ILE A 196 -11.13 -8.74 -18.03
C ILE A 196 -10.87 -9.95 -17.13
N LEU A 197 -11.91 -10.46 -16.46
CA LEU A 197 -11.81 -11.60 -15.55
C LEU A 197 -11.30 -12.85 -16.26
N GLY A 198 -11.86 -13.18 -17.43
CA GLY A 198 -11.47 -14.37 -18.20
C GLY A 198 -10.03 -14.29 -18.69
N THR A 199 -9.61 -13.13 -19.21
CA THR A 199 -8.24 -12.89 -19.68
C THR A 199 -7.24 -12.97 -18.52
N ALA A 200 -7.55 -12.30 -17.41
CA ALA A 200 -6.68 -12.31 -16.24
C ALA A 200 -6.58 -13.70 -15.58
N CYS A 201 -7.68 -14.46 -15.53
CA CYS A 201 -7.69 -15.83 -15.02
C CYS A 201 -6.74 -16.76 -15.79
N ILE A 202 -6.59 -16.57 -17.10
CA ILE A 202 -5.65 -17.35 -17.91
C ILE A 202 -4.22 -16.84 -17.72
N CYS A 203 -4.03 -15.52 -17.66
CA CYS A 203 -2.71 -14.92 -17.49
C CYS A 203 -2.09 -15.23 -16.11
N SER A 204 -2.90 -15.51 -15.08
CA SER A 204 -2.40 -15.91 -13.76
C SER A 204 -1.60 -17.22 -13.79
N LEU A 205 -1.82 -18.06 -14.81
CA LEU A 205 -1.03 -19.27 -15.03
C LEU A 205 0.46 -18.95 -15.25
N LEU A 206 0.79 -17.77 -15.80
CA LEU A 206 2.18 -17.33 -15.93
C LEU A 206 2.86 -17.23 -14.56
N GLU A 207 2.24 -16.50 -13.62
CA GLU A 207 2.77 -16.34 -12.27
C GLU A 207 2.86 -17.68 -11.53
N ILE A 208 1.83 -18.53 -11.65
CA ILE A 208 1.85 -19.87 -11.07
C ILE A 208 3.03 -20.69 -11.61
N CYS A 209 3.26 -20.68 -12.92
CA CYS A 209 4.39 -21.37 -13.54
C CYS A 209 5.74 -20.79 -13.07
N LEU A 210 5.87 -19.46 -13.04
CA LEU A 210 7.09 -18.78 -12.60
C LEU A 210 7.36 -18.97 -11.11
N SER A 211 6.34 -19.21 -10.29
CA SER A 211 6.50 -19.49 -8.86
C SER A 211 7.33 -20.75 -8.58
N PHE A 212 7.42 -21.69 -9.52
CA PHE A 212 8.28 -22.87 -9.41
C PHE A 212 9.73 -22.61 -9.84
N ALA A 213 10.02 -21.44 -10.41
CA ALA A 213 11.38 -21.04 -10.71
C ALA A 213 12.16 -20.73 -9.41
N PRO A 214 13.49 -20.89 -9.40
CA PRO A 214 14.28 -20.56 -8.22
C PRO A 214 14.10 -19.08 -7.83
N PRO A 215 13.76 -18.75 -6.57
CA PRO A 215 13.56 -17.36 -6.14
C PRO A 215 14.76 -16.45 -6.40
N LYS A 216 15.98 -17.02 -6.38
CA LYS A 216 17.22 -16.32 -6.72
C LYS A 216 17.24 -15.82 -8.16
N VAL A 217 16.70 -16.60 -9.10
CA VAL A 217 16.60 -16.20 -10.51
C VAL A 217 15.59 -15.08 -10.64
N LEU A 218 14.41 -15.22 -10.02
CA LEU A 218 13.37 -14.17 -10.05
C LEU A 218 13.90 -12.84 -9.49
N LYS A 219 14.61 -12.87 -8.35
CA LYS A 219 15.23 -11.66 -7.77
C LYS A 219 16.35 -11.07 -8.62
N ARG A 220 17.03 -11.90 -9.41
CA ARG A 220 18.09 -11.45 -10.33
C ARG A 220 17.52 -10.80 -11.59
N VAL A 221 16.44 -11.37 -12.13
CA VAL A 221 15.73 -10.82 -13.28
C VAL A 221 14.98 -9.55 -12.87
N PHE A 222 14.37 -9.54 -11.69
CA PHE A 222 13.54 -8.46 -11.19
C PHE A 222 14.09 -7.87 -9.88
N PRO A 223 15.25 -7.20 -9.89
CA PRO A 223 15.81 -6.58 -8.70
C PRO A 223 14.99 -5.35 -8.27
N PRO A 224 15.22 -4.81 -7.05
CA PRO A 224 14.59 -3.56 -6.58
C PRO A 224 14.69 -2.38 -7.57
N LEU A 225 15.73 -2.37 -8.40
CA LEU A 225 15.95 -1.38 -9.47
C LEU A 225 14.89 -1.43 -10.58
N VAL A 226 14.24 -2.58 -10.78
CA VAL A 226 13.13 -2.78 -11.74
C VAL A 226 11.78 -2.66 -11.02
N THR A 227 11.66 -3.29 -9.86
CA THR A 227 10.37 -3.32 -9.12
C THR A 227 9.99 -1.96 -8.57
N GLY A 228 10.96 -1.23 -7.99
CA GLY A 228 10.76 0.09 -7.39
C GLY A 228 10.14 1.12 -8.34
N PRO A 229 10.78 1.47 -9.47
CA PRO A 229 10.23 2.49 -10.39
C PRO A 229 8.89 2.08 -11.01
N THR A 230 8.67 0.77 -11.21
CA THR A 230 7.38 0.24 -11.68
C THR A 230 6.26 0.52 -10.67
N VAL A 231 6.48 0.22 -9.39
CA VAL A 231 5.51 0.49 -8.30
C VAL A 231 5.26 1.99 -8.12
N VAL A 232 6.31 2.82 -8.25
CA VAL A 232 6.16 4.29 -8.22
C VAL A 232 5.15 4.74 -9.28
N LEU A 233 5.33 4.27 -10.51
CA LEU A 233 4.53 4.75 -11.62
C LEU A 233 3.09 4.21 -11.63
N ILE A 234 2.85 3.03 -11.05
CA ILE A 234 1.49 2.56 -10.73
C ILE A 234 0.80 3.53 -9.78
N GLY A 235 1.47 3.91 -8.69
CA GLY A 235 0.93 4.88 -7.74
C GLY A 235 0.65 6.23 -8.41
N VAL A 236 1.61 6.76 -9.19
CA VAL A 236 1.46 8.05 -9.89
C VAL A 236 0.29 8.05 -10.86
N ASN A 237 0.13 7.00 -11.68
CA ASN A 237 -0.97 6.89 -12.62
C ASN A 237 -2.34 6.93 -11.88
N LEU A 238 -2.44 6.22 -10.76
CA LEU A 238 -3.68 6.12 -9.99
C LEU A 238 -4.02 7.38 -9.18
N ILE A 239 -3.02 8.18 -8.78
CA ILE A 239 -3.26 9.48 -8.13
C ILE A 239 -4.20 10.35 -8.98
N GLY A 240 -4.09 10.28 -10.31
CA GLY A 240 -5.00 10.98 -11.23
C GLY A 240 -6.47 10.65 -10.97
N THR A 241 -6.81 9.36 -10.89
CA THR A 241 -8.19 8.90 -10.59
C THR A 241 -8.66 9.34 -9.19
N GLY A 242 -7.76 9.39 -8.21
CA GLY A 242 -8.05 9.90 -6.87
C GLY A 242 -8.43 11.38 -6.89
N PHE A 243 -7.66 12.21 -7.62
CA PHE A 243 -7.94 13.64 -7.75
C PHE A 243 -9.19 13.93 -8.60
N GLU A 244 -9.45 13.16 -9.65
CA GLU A 244 -10.69 13.28 -10.43
C GLU A 244 -11.92 13.03 -9.56
N ASN A 245 -11.89 11.98 -8.75
CA ASN A 245 -12.95 11.70 -7.78
C ASN A 245 -13.05 12.79 -6.72
N TRP A 246 -11.92 13.31 -6.23
CA TRP A 246 -11.89 14.41 -5.25
C TRP A 246 -12.57 15.65 -5.81
N ALA A 247 -12.34 15.99 -7.08
CA ALA A 247 -12.98 17.11 -7.73
C ALA A 247 -14.50 16.92 -7.99
N GLY A 248 -15.05 15.72 -7.80
CA GLY A 248 -16.49 15.47 -7.92
C GLY A 248 -16.86 14.20 -8.69
N GLY A 249 -15.89 13.53 -9.32
CA GLY A 249 -16.11 12.28 -10.05
C GLY A 249 -15.45 12.26 -11.42
N SER A 250 -15.55 11.12 -12.10
CA SER A 250 -15.05 10.90 -13.46
C SER A 250 -16.20 10.73 -14.48
N GLY A 251 -15.87 10.80 -15.77
CA GLY A 251 -16.84 10.69 -16.87
C GLY A 251 -17.35 12.05 -17.37
N ALA A 252 -18.54 12.05 -17.99
CA ALA A 252 -19.07 13.20 -18.73
C ALA A 252 -19.23 14.50 -17.91
N CYS A 253 -19.37 14.42 -16.58
CA CYS A 253 -19.48 15.62 -15.76
C CYS A 253 -18.14 16.37 -15.60
N ARG A 254 -17.00 15.73 -15.89
CA ARG A 254 -15.65 16.31 -15.81
C ARG A 254 -15.45 17.48 -16.76
N SER A 255 -16.06 17.44 -17.96
CA SER A 255 -15.96 18.51 -18.95
C SER A 255 -16.74 19.78 -18.58
N ARG A 256 -17.53 19.74 -17.49
CA ARG A 256 -18.43 20.82 -17.05
C ARG A 256 -19.39 21.27 -18.17
N PRO A 257 -20.21 20.36 -18.71
CA PRO A 257 -21.14 20.70 -19.77
C PRO A 257 -22.15 21.73 -19.27
N GLU A 258 -22.56 22.67 -20.13
CA GLU A 258 -23.50 23.74 -19.76
C GLU A 258 -24.94 23.22 -19.62
N GLU A 259 -25.29 22.18 -20.37
CA GLU A 259 -26.61 21.55 -20.39
C GLU A 259 -26.52 20.01 -20.33
N GLY A 260 -27.64 19.35 -20.00
CA GLY A 260 -27.74 17.90 -19.99
C GLY A 260 -27.62 17.25 -18.61
N LEU A 261 -27.77 15.91 -18.57
CA LEU A 261 -27.86 15.14 -17.32
C LEU A 261 -26.61 15.23 -16.43
N PHE A 262 -25.46 15.54 -17.02
CA PHE A 262 -24.14 15.58 -16.38
C PHE A 262 -23.60 17.00 -16.17
N GLN A 263 -24.46 18.03 -16.25
CA GLN A 263 -24.09 19.42 -15.92
C GLN A 263 -23.49 19.52 -14.51
N ASN A 264 -24.08 18.78 -13.57
CA ASN A 264 -23.56 18.60 -12.22
C ASN A 264 -23.08 17.16 -12.02
N CYS A 265 -22.11 16.97 -11.12
CA CYS A 265 -21.58 15.67 -10.76
C CYS A 265 -22.28 15.07 -9.52
N PRO A 266 -22.43 13.73 -9.47
CA PRO A 266 -22.20 12.77 -10.56
C PRO A 266 -23.26 12.83 -11.67
N ASN A 267 -24.43 13.41 -11.41
CA ASN A 267 -25.46 13.81 -12.37
C ASN A 267 -26.45 14.76 -11.68
N ASN A 268 -27.36 15.38 -12.44
CA ASN A 268 -28.36 16.33 -11.91
C ASN A 268 -29.40 15.70 -10.96
N ASN A 269 -29.51 14.36 -10.92
CA ASN A 269 -30.45 13.66 -10.05
C ASN A 269 -29.81 13.25 -8.72
N ALA A 270 -28.52 13.50 -8.54
CA ALA A 270 -27.79 13.14 -7.34
C ALA A 270 -28.14 14.07 -6.16
N PRO A 271 -27.98 13.61 -4.91
CA PRO A 271 -28.13 14.47 -3.74
C PRO A 271 -27.03 15.54 -3.73
N HIS A 272 -27.44 16.80 -3.63
CA HIS A 272 -26.56 17.98 -3.63
C HIS A 272 -25.59 18.03 -4.85
N PRO A 273 -26.14 18.06 -6.08
CA PRO A 273 -25.34 17.97 -7.28
C PRO A 273 -24.67 19.33 -7.55
N LEU A 274 -23.35 19.31 -7.78
CA LEU A 274 -22.53 20.51 -8.00
C LEU A 274 -21.67 20.36 -9.27
N PRO A 275 -21.22 21.47 -9.87
CA PRO A 275 -20.30 21.40 -11.00
C PRO A 275 -18.96 20.77 -10.58
N TRP A 276 -18.31 20.09 -11.52
CA TRP A 276 -17.00 19.48 -11.29
C TRP A 276 -15.99 20.54 -10.84
N GLY A 277 -15.23 20.21 -9.79
CA GLY A 277 -14.25 21.09 -9.15
C GLY A 277 -14.86 22.18 -8.26
N SER A 278 -16.10 22.01 -7.79
CA SER A 278 -16.71 22.92 -6.80
C SER A 278 -15.91 22.96 -5.49
N ALA A 279 -15.98 24.08 -4.78
CA ALA A 279 -15.24 24.28 -3.54
C ALA A 279 -15.65 23.28 -2.45
N GLU A 280 -16.92 22.85 -2.48
CA GLU A 280 -17.49 21.90 -1.54
C GLU A 280 -16.94 20.50 -1.76
N PHE A 281 -16.80 20.03 -3.01
CA PHE A 281 -16.15 18.75 -3.30
C PHE A 281 -14.68 18.74 -2.85
N ILE A 282 -13.96 19.83 -3.16
CA ILE A 282 -12.58 19.99 -2.71
C ILE A 282 -12.52 19.99 -1.17
N GLY A 283 -13.42 20.73 -0.51
CA GLY A 283 -13.53 20.78 0.95
C GLY A 283 -13.82 19.42 1.60
N LEU A 284 -14.70 18.62 0.99
CA LEU A 284 -15.02 17.27 1.46
C LEU A 284 -13.80 16.35 1.42
N GLY A 285 -13.14 16.20 0.27
CA GLY A 285 -11.94 15.35 0.21
C GLY A 285 -10.76 15.93 1.00
N PHE A 286 -10.67 17.26 1.15
CA PHE A 286 -9.66 17.91 2.00
C PHE A 286 -9.89 17.59 3.48
N SER A 287 -11.15 17.56 3.92
CA SER A 287 -11.50 17.17 5.29
C SER A 287 -11.07 15.73 5.60
N VAL A 288 -11.21 14.81 4.64
CA VAL A 288 -10.70 13.44 4.74
C VAL A 288 -9.18 13.46 4.90
N PHE A 289 -8.49 14.14 3.98
CA PHE A 289 -7.02 14.19 3.96
C PHE A 289 -6.43 14.80 5.24
N VAL A 290 -6.98 15.92 5.70
CA VAL A 290 -6.57 16.57 6.96
C VAL A 290 -6.86 15.66 8.15
N THR A 291 -7.99 14.96 8.16
CA THR A 291 -8.30 14.01 9.23
C THR A 291 -7.28 12.87 9.27
N ILE A 292 -6.84 12.33 8.13
CA ILE A 292 -5.78 11.31 8.08
C ILE A 292 -4.50 11.84 8.74
N ILE A 293 -4.08 13.06 8.40
CA ILE A 293 -2.89 13.70 8.99
C ILE A 293 -3.06 13.89 10.50
N LEU A 294 -4.22 14.34 10.96
CA LEU A 294 -4.51 14.54 12.39
C LEU A 294 -4.54 13.21 13.15
N CYS A 295 -5.11 12.17 12.55
CA CYS A 295 -5.09 10.80 13.08
C CYS A 295 -3.66 10.28 13.19
N GLU A 296 -2.80 10.53 12.20
CA GLU A 296 -1.41 10.09 12.27
C GLU A 296 -0.62 10.88 13.31
N ARG A 297 -0.91 12.18 13.47
CA ARG A 297 -0.24 13.05 14.43
C ARG A 297 -0.62 12.74 15.88
N PHE A 298 -1.91 12.59 16.17
CA PHE A 298 -2.44 12.51 17.54
C PHE A 298 -3.02 11.14 17.91
N GLY A 299 -3.21 10.24 16.95
CA GLY A 299 -3.90 8.97 17.15
C GLY A 299 -3.14 8.00 18.04
N SER A 300 -3.91 7.11 18.67
CA SER A 300 -3.41 5.91 19.35
C SER A 300 -2.82 4.91 18.33
N PRO A 301 -2.11 3.85 18.76
CA PRO A 301 -1.59 2.83 17.85
C PRO A 301 -2.64 2.21 16.91
N ILE A 302 -3.86 1.98 17.41
CA ILE A 302 -4.99 1.50 16.59
C ILE A 302 -5.39 2.58 15.58
N MET A 303 -5.58 3.83 16.02
CA MET A 303 -6.02 4.91 15.13
C MET A 303 -5.03 5.19 14.01
N LYS A 304 -3.72 5.14 14.28
CA LYS A 304 -2.67 5.33 13.26
C LYS A 304 -2.76 4.28 12.16
N SER A 305 -2.95 3.02 12.56
CA SER A 305 -3.11 1.92 11.60
C SER A 305 -4.40 2.01 10.78
N CYS A 306 -5.43 2.64 11.34
CA CYS A 306 -6.72 2.85 10.68
C CYS A 306 -6.90 4.30 10.18
N ALA A 307 -5.85 5.11 10.10
CA ALA A 307 -5.97 6.56 9.89
C ALA A 307 -6.73 6.89 8.59
N VAL A 308 -6.47 6.11 7.53
CA VAL A 308 -7.15 6.22 6.23
C VAL A 308 -8.66 6.00 6.36
N VAL A 309 -9.09 4.96 7.08
CA VAL A 309 -10.52 4.65 7.28
C VAL A 309 -11.18 5.60 8.27
N VAL A 310 -10.46 6.08 9.30
CA VAL A 310 -10.98 7.12 10.19
C VAL A 310 -11.19 8.43 9.41
N GLY A 311 -10.24 8.79 8.54
CA GLY A 311 -10.40 9.92 7.63
C GLY A 311 -11.61 9.78 6.72
N LEU A 312 -11.78 8.60 6.11
CA LEU A 312 -12.97 8.27 5.32
C LEU A 312 -14.26 8.43 6.13
N LEU A 313 -14.31 7.87 7.34
CA LEU A 313 -15.47 7.93 8.22
C LEU A 313 -15.84 9.36 8.58
N VAL A 314 -14.87 10.20 8.94
CA VAL A 314 -15.11 11.62 9.25
C VAL A 314 -15.60 12.39 8.03
N GLY A 315 -15.01 12.15 6.85
CA GLY A 315 -15.49 12.72 5.60
C GLY A 315 -16.93 12.30 5.29
N CYS A 316 -17.28 11.03 5.51
CA CYS A 316 -18.65 10.55 5.38
C CYS A 316 -19.60 11.23 6.37
N ILE A 317 -19.19 11.45 7.62
CA ILE A 317 -20.01 12.15 8.62
C ILE A 317 -20.28 13.59 8.17
N ILE A 318 -19.26 14.30 7.69
CA ILE A 318 -19.40 15.67 7.17
C ILE A 318 -20.32 15.67 5.95
N ALA A 319 -20.10 14.77 4.99
CA ALA A 319 -20.92 14.64 3.80
C ALA A 319 -22.39 14.30 4.11
N ALA A 320 -22.66 13.50 5.15
CA ALA A 320 -24.01 13.22 5.63
C ALA A 320 -24.65 14.45 6.25
N ALA A 321 -23.89 15.22 7.04
CA ALA A 321 -24.36 16.48 7.62
C ALA A 321 -24.65 17.55 6.55
N THR A 322 -23.94 17.52 5.42
CA THR A 322 -24.13 18.43 4.27
C THR A 322 -25.02 17.84 3.17
N ASN A 323 -25.73 16.73 3.43
CA ASN A 323 -26.75 16.15 2.55
C ASN A 323 -26.27 15.60 1.19
N TYR A 324 -25.08 14.97 1.16
CA TYR A 324 -24.52 14.31 -0.04
C TYR A 324 -24.82 12.80 -0.12
N PHE A 325 -25.58 12.24 0.83
CA PHE A 325 -25.90 10.81 0.85
C PHE A 325 -27.26 10.52 0.23
N ASP A 326 -27.31 9.48 -0.59
CA ASP A 326 -28.56 8.84 -1.01
C ASP A 326 -28.72 7.51 -0.27
N ASP A 327 -29.78 7.40 0.53
CA ASP A 327 -30.07 6.20 1.32
C ASP A 327 -30.90 5.16 0.54
N SER A 328 -31.34 5.48 -0.68
CA SER A 328 -32.18 4.62 -1.52
C SER A 328 -31.48 3.29 -1.83
N GLY A 329 -30.20 3.34 -2.20
CA GLY A 329 -29.35 2.18 -2.46
C GLY A 329 -29.13 1.33 -1.21
N ILE A 330 -28.98 1.97 -0.05
CA ILE A 330 -28.79 1.27 1.22
C ILE A 330 -30.09 0.56 1.63
N LYS A 331 -31.26 1.20 1.47
CA LYS A 331 -32.56 0.62 1.80
C LYS A 331 -32.94 -0.55 0.88
N SER A 332 -32.67 -0.42 -0.41
CA SER A 332 -32.98 -1.45 -1.42
C SER A 332 -32.02 -2.64 -1.42
N ALA A 333 -30.79 -2.47 -0.93
CA ALA A 333 -29.80 -3.54 -0.91
C ALA A 333 -30.28 -4.77 -0.12
N LYS A 334 -29.97 -5.97 -0.62
CA LYS A 334 -30.23 -7.22 0.12
C LYS A 334 -29.42 -7.25 1.42
N PRO A 335 -29.89 -7.93 2.49
CA PRO A 335 -29.16 -8.01 3.75
C PRO A 335 -27.96 -8.97 3.70
N VAL A 336 -28.00 -9.96 2.79
CA VAL A 336 -26.99 -11.01 2.67
C VAL A 336 -26.54 -11.15 1.22
N SER A 337 -25.23 -11.35 1.00
CA SER A 337 -24.62 -11.61 -0.31
C SER A 337 -23.65 -12.79 -0.24
N PHE A 338 -23.47 -13.47 -1.38
CA PHE A 338 -22.57 -14.60 -1.59
C PHE A 338 -21.75 -14.40 -2.87
N ILE A 339 -20.68 -15.18 -3.02
CA ILE A 339 -19.66 -15.00 -4.08
C ILE A 339 -20.27 -14.98 -5.49
N TRP A 340 -21.31 -15.76 -5.78
CA TRP A 340 -21.92 -15.85 -7.12
C TRP A 340 -23.39 -15.40 -7.17
N VAL A 341 -23.76 -14.39 -6.36
CA VAL A 341 -25.09 -13.76 -6.47
C VAL A 341 -25.28 -13.13 -7.85
N GLU A 342 -24.25 -12.45 -8.35
CA GLU A 342 -24.14 -12.01 -9.73
C GLU A 342 -23.04 -12.81 -10.43
N THR A 343 -23.10 -12.92 -11.75
CA THR A 343 -22.08 -13.60 -12.56
C THR A 343 -21.80 -12.81 -13.82
N PHE A 344 -20.58 -12.93 -14.33
CA PHE A 344 -20.15 -12.27 -15.57
C PHE A 344 -19.74 -13.31 -16.60
N PRO A 345 -19.98 -13.05 -17.90
CA PRO A 345 -19.57 -13.97 -18.95
C PRO A 345 -18.05 -13.95 -19.10
N LEU A 346 -17.41 -15.05 -18.70
CA LEU A 346 -15.96 -15.21 -18.88
C LEU A 346 -15.64 -15.35 -20.37
N SER A 347 -14.82 -14.44 -20.87
CA SER A 347 -14.31 -14.47 -22.25
C SER A 347 -12.85 -14.06 -22.29
N LEU A 348 -12.14 -14.52 -23.32
CA LEU A 348 -10.76 -14.12 -23.56
C LEU A 348 -10.76 -12.93 -24.52
N TYR A 349 -10.18 -11.81 -24.09
CA TYR A 349 -9.97 -10.64 -24.94
C TYR A 349 -8.50 -10.56 -25.33
N GLY A 350 -8.22 -10.92 -26.58
CA GLY A 350 -6.86 -11.01 -27.14
C GLY A 350 -5.97 -9.79 -26.84
N PRO A 351 -6.45 -8.54 -27.08
CA PRO A 351 -5.62 -7.35 -26.86
C PRO A 351 -5.14 -7.14 -25.41
N MET A 352 -5.87 -7.68 -24.42
CA MET A 352 -5.49 -7.55 -23.01
C MET A 352 -4.56 -8.65 -22.50
N VAL A 353 -4.28 -9.69 -23.29
CA VAL A 353 -3.40 -10.80 -22.85
C VAL A 353 -2.01 -10.30 -22.48
N LEU A 354 -1.36 -9.55 -23.38
CA LEU A 354 0.00 -9.06 -23.15
C LEU A 354 0.09 -8.08 -21.95
N PRO A 355 -0.81 -7.09 -21.81
CA PRO A 355 -0.90 -6.27 -20.60
C PRO A 355 -1.09 -7.08 -19.31
N PHE A 356 -2.00 -8.07 -19.30
CA PHE A 356 -2.21 -8.88 -18.09
C PHE A 356 -1.02 -9.78 -17.76
N LEU A 357 -0.30 -10.32 -18.76
CA LEU A 357 0.96 -11.03 -18.50
C LEU A 357 1.97 -10.10 -17.83
N ALA A 358 2.07 -8.84 -18.27
CA ALA A 358 2.91 -7.84 -17.61
C ALA A 358 2.41 -7.53 -16.18
N VAL A 359 1.10 -7.40 -15.97
CA VAL A 359 0.50 -7.21 -14.63
C VAL A 359 0.90 -8.35 -13.71
N PHE A 360 0.75 -9.62 -14.12
CA PHE A 360 1.11 -10.77 -13.27
C PHE A 360 2.62 -10.86 -12.97
N LEU A 361 3.49 -10.36 -13.87
CA LEU A 361 4.90 -10.17 -13.53
C LEU A 361 5.08 -9.12 -12.43
N VAL A 362 4.34 -8.02 -12.50
CA VAL A 362 4.34 -6.99 -11.45
C VAL A 362 3.79 -7.52 -10.13
N LEU A 363 2.67 -8.24 -10.13
CA LEU A 363 2.09 -8.85 -8.94
C LEU A 363 3.08 -9.78 -8.25
N MET A 364 3.76 -10.63 -9.01
CA MET A 364 4.81 -11.49 -8.48
C MET A 364 5.93 -10.68 -7.81
N MET A 365 6.39 -9.60 -8.44
CA MET A 365 7.43 -8.72 -7.89
C MET A 365 6.99 -8.01 -6.61
N GLU A 366 5.76 -7.50 -6.60
CA GLU A 366 5.11 -6.88 -5.44
C GLU A 366 5.00 -7.88 -4.29
N ALA A 367 4.48 -9.08 -4.54
CA ALA A 367 4.38 -10.15 -3.56
C ALA A 367 5.74 -10.54 -2.98
N ILE A 368 6.80 -10.68 -3.80
CA ILE A 368 8.16 -10.95 -3.31
C ILE A 368 8.63 -9.84 -2.36
N GLY A 369 8.42 -8.58 -2.73
CA GLY A 369 8.77 -7.41 -1.92
C GLY A 369 8.02 -7.39 -0.59
N ASP A 370 6.71 -7.58 -0.63
CA ASP A 370 5.83 -7.51 0.54
C ASP A 370 6.02 -8.68 1.51
N ILE A 371 6.31 -9.88 1.00
CA ILE A 371 6.69 -11.03 1.81
C ILE A 371 8.04 -10.77 2.48
N THR A 372 8.97 -10.13 1.78
CA THR A 372 10.29 -9.78 2.34
C THR A 372 10.14 -8.73 3.44
N ALA A 373 9.37 -7.67 3.20
CA ALA A 373 9.05 -6.68 4.22
C ALA A 373 8.29 -7.30 5.40
N SER A 374 7.35 -8.23 5.15
CA SER A 374 6.63 -8.99 6.17
C SER A 374 7.59 -9.77 7.07
N CYS A 375 8.62 -10.41 6.49
CA CYS A 375 9.64 -11.10 7.26
C CYS A 375 10.43 -10.13 8.16
N ASP A 376 10.86 -9.00 7.61
CA ASP A 376 11.62 -7.98 8.34
C ASP A 376 10.83 -7.39 9.52
N VAL A 377 9.61 -6.90 9.27
CA VAL A 377 8.74 -6.35 10.34
C VAL A 377 8.32 -7.41 11.36
N SER A 378 8.27 -8.68 10.95
CA SER A 378 8.01 -9.82 11.83
C SER A 378 9.26 -10.35 12.54
N ARG A 379 10.43 -9.73 12.34
CA ARG A 379 11.73 -10.14 12.91
C ARG A 379 12.12 -11.57 12.58
N LEU A 380 11.91 -11.97 11.32
CA LEU A 380 12.24 -13.29 10.78
C LEU A 380 13.46 -13.20 9.86
N GLU A 381 13.95 -14.36 9.41
CA GLU A 381 15.05 -14.37 8.44
C GLU A 381 14.61 -13.76 7.10
N VAL A 382 15.44 -12.85 6.58
CA VAL A 382 15.29 -12.23 5.24
C VAL A 382 16.22 -12.87 4.20
N GLU A 383 16.92 -13.95 4.59
CA GLU A 383 17.80 -14.73 3.74
C GLU A 383 17.71 -16.23 4.11
N GLY A 384 18.19 -17.10 3.21
CA GLY A 384 18.26 -18.54 3.43
C GLY A 384 17.03 -19.33 2.96
N ARG A 385 17.09 -20.65 3.14
CA ARG A 385 16.12 -21.61 2.55
C ARG A 385 14.69 -21.42 3.06
N THR A 386 14.52 -21.13 4.35
CA THR A 386 13.18 -20.90 4.93
C THR A 386 12.54 -19.68 4.31
N PHE A 387 13.29 -18.58 4.19
CA PHE A 387 12.84 -17.37 3.55
C PHE A 387 12.49 -17.58 2.07
N GLU A 388 13.38 -18.22 1.31
CA GLU A 388 13.13 -18.58 -0.10
C GLU A 388 11.87 -19.44 -0.27
N SER A 389 11.63 -20.40 0.64
CA SER A 389 10.42 -21.23 0.60
C SER A 389 9.13 -20.47 0.94
N ARG A 390 9.21 -19.38 1.74
CA ARG A 390 8.06 -18.51 2.01
C ARG A 390 7.73 -17.64 0.80
N ILE A 391 8.76 -17.16 0.11
CA ILE A 391 8.59 -16.43 -1.16
C ILE A 391 7.97 -17.36 -2.21
N GLN A 392 8.56 -18.54 -2.43
CA GLN A 392 8.04 -19.52 -3.39
C GLN A 392 6.57 -19.84 -3.11
N GLY A 393 6.24 -20.19 -1.86
CA GLY A 393 4.86 -20.53 -1.52
C GLY A 393 3.91 -19.34 -1.54
N GLY A 394 4.42 -18.15 -1.22
CA GLY A 394 3.66 -16.91 -1.30
C GLY A 394 3.31 -16.52 -2.72
N VAL A 395 4.27 -16.52 -3.65
CA VAL A 395 4.05 -16.24 -5.08
C VAL A 395 3.13 -17.30 -5.71
N LEU A 396 3.31 -18.58 -5.39
CA LEU A 396 2.42 -19.63 -5.88
C LEU A 396 0.98 -19.41 -5.41
N ALA A 397 0.81 -19.05 -4.14
CA ALA A 397 -0.50 -18.74 -3.61
C ALA A 397 -1.05 -17.41 -4.15
N ASP A 398 -0.21 -16.41 -4.45
CA ASP A 398 -0.59 -15.15 -5.09
C ASP A 398 -1.23 -15.41 -6.47
N GLY A 399 -0.54 -16.14 -7.35
CA GLY A 399 -1.06 -16.49 -8.67
C GLY A 399 -2.30 -17.41 -8.63
N LEU A 400 -2.34 -18.38 -7.71
CA LEU A 400 -3.54 -19.21 -7.50
C LEU A 400 -4.72 -18.38 -6.96
N ASN A 401 -4.46 -17.46 -6.03
CA ASN A 401 -5.47 -16.57 -5.48
C ASN A 401 -5.95 -15.59 -6.57
N GLY A 402 -5.08 -15.08 -7.43
CA GLY A 402 -5.45 -14.28 -8.60
C GLY A 402 -6.41 -15.02 -9.53
N MET A 403 -6.13 -16.30 -9.80
CA MET A 403 -7.02 -17.18 -10.58
C MET A 403 -8.37 -17.37 -9.89
N LEU A 404 -8.36 -17.75 -8.61
CA LEU A 404 -9.56 -18.01 -7.81
C LEU A 404 -10.40 -16.75 -7.60
N ALA A 405 -9.76 -15.58 -7.48
CA ALA A 405 -10.44 -14.29 -7.42
C ALA A 405 -11.21 -14.02 -8.71
N CYS A 406 -10.60 -14.25 -9.88
CA CYS A 406 -11.26 -14.07 -11.17
C CYS A 406 -12.49 -14.98 -11.31
N LEU A 407 -12.38 -16.24 -10.88
CA LEU A 407 -13.51 -17.18 -10.83
C LEU A 407 -14.59 -16.75 -9.81
N GLY A 408 -14.18 -16.07 -8.73
CA GLY A 408 -15.04 -15.42 -7.76
C GLY A 408 -15.49 -14.02 -8.15
N THR A 409 -15.40 -13.64 -9.44
CA THR A 409 -15.79 -12.36 -10.06
C THR A 409 -14.98 -11.11 -9.67
N ILE A 410 -13.86 -11.30 -8.99
CA ILE A 410 -12.97 -10.22 -8.54
C ILE A 410 -11.71 -10.19 -9.41
N THR A 411 -11.25 -8.99 -9.76
CA THR A 411 -10.00 -8.84 -10.52
C THR A 411 -8.78 -9.36 -9.74
N PRO A 412 -7.63 -9.58 -10.40
CA PRO A 412 -6.48 -10.18 -9.76
C PRO A 412 -6.11 -9.54 -8.42
N VAL A 413 -5.81 -10.41 -7.47
CA VAL A 413 -5.44 -10.05 -6.11
C VAL A 413 -3.96 -10.29 -5.90
N SER A 414 -3.35 -9.55 -4.97
CA SER A 414 -1.97 -9.78 -4.55
C SER A 414 -1.80 -9.48 -3.06
N THR A 415 -0.62 -9.81 -2.53
CA THR A 415 -0.24 -9.55 -1.14
C THR A 415 -0.23 -8.04 -0.88
N PHE A 416 -0.78 -7.61 0.26
CA PHE A 416 -1.14 -6.22 0.50
C PHE A 416 -0.17 -5.53 1.47
N ALA A 417 0.75 -4.70 0.97
CA ALA A 417 1.84 -4.04 1.71
C ALA A 417 1.44 -3.30 3.01
N GLN A 418 0.19 -2.81 3.10
CA GLN A 418 -0.32 -2.07 4.25
C GLN A 418 -0.31 -2.91 5.53
N ASN A 419 -0.40 -4.25 5.40
CA ASN A 419 -0.27 -5.18 6.53
C ASN A 419 1.03 -4.95 7.32
N ASN A 420 2.13 -4.64 6.64
CA ASN A 420 3.46 -4.46 7.21
C ASN A 420 3.50 -3.23 8.11
N GLY A 421 2.84 -2.16 7.70
CA GLY A 421 2.68 -0.95 8.51
C GLY A 421 1.95 -1.24 9.83
N VAL A 422 0.85 -2.01 9.76
CA VAL A 422 0.08 -2.40 10.96
C VAL A 422 0.93 -3.28 11.89
N ILE A 423 1.66 -4.27 11.35
CA ILE A 423 2.55 -5.14 12.15
C ILE A 423 3.64 -4.32 12.83
N ALA A 424 4.28 -3.39 12.10
CA ALA A 424 5.34 -2.54 12.64
C ALA A 424 4.86 -1.64 13.79
N LEU A 425 3.64 -1.10 13.68
CA LEU A 425 3.03 -0.22 14.69
C LEU A 425 2.49 -0.98 15.90
N THR A 426 1.80 -2.10 15.67
CA THR A 426 1.19 -2.93 16.73
C THR A 426 2.18 -3.87 17.41
N ARG A 427 3.31 -4.14 16.75
CA ARG A 427 4.29 -5.17 17.13
C ARG A 427 3.67 -6.56 17.25
N CYS A 428 2.65 -6.86 16.44
CA CYS A 428 2.00 -8.17 16.44
C CYS A 428 2.06 -8.81 15.05
N ALA A 429 2.88 -9.86 14.93
CA ALA A 429 2.98 -10.69 13.73
C ALA A 429 2.21 -12.03 13.88
N ASN A 430 1.34 -12.15 14.89
CA ASN A 430 0.66 -13.40 15.20
C ASN A 430 -0.41 -13.78 14.17
N ARG A 431 -0.32 -15.00 13.62
CA ARG A 431 -1.25 -15.48 12.58
C ARG A 431 -2.71 -15.51 13.02
N LYS A 432 -2.99 -15.62 14.32
CA LYS A 432 -4.36 -15.53 14.84
C LYS A 432 -5.00 -14.17 14.56
N ALA A 433 -4.26 -13.06 14.65
CA ALA A 433 -4.76 -11.74 14.27
C ALA A 433 -5.12 -11.71 12.77
N GLY A 434 -4.27 -12.29 11.93
CA GLY A 434 -4.53 -12.46 10.49
C GLY A 434 -5.80 -13.26 10.20
N TYR A 435 -6.02 -14.40 10.86
CA TYR A 435 -7.27 -15.17 10.68
C TYR A 435 -8.51 -14.45 11.23
N CYS A 436 -8.38 -13.71 12.33
CA CYS A 436 -9.47 -12.85 12.82
C CYS A 436 -9.78 -11.74 11.81
N CYS A 437 -8.77 -11.18 11.14
CA CYS A 437 -8.98 -10.25 10.03
C CYS A 437 -9.77 -10.89 8.89
N CYS A 438 -9.37 -12.09 8.43
CA CYS A 438 -10.09 -12.86 7.41
C CYS A 438 -11.56 -13.06 7.79
N PHE A 439 -11.81 -13.43 9.05
CA PHE A 439 -13.16 -13.60 9.59
C PHE A 439 -13.97 -12.31 9.49
N PHE A 440 -13.43 -11.16 9.92
CA PHE A 440 -14.14 -9.89 9.83
C PHE A 440 -14.40 -9.44 8.40
N LEU A 441 -13.46 -9.66 7.47
CA LEU A 441 -13.66 -9.34 6.05
C LEU A 441 -14.80 -10.18 5.44
N VAL A 442 -14.82 -11.49 5.71
CA VAL A 442 -15.91 -12.37 5.25
C VAL A 442 -17.25 -11.94 5.85
N VAL A 443 -17.30 -11.64 7.15
CA VAL A 443 -18.53 -11.19 7.82
C VAL A 443 -19.02 -9.85 7.25
N MET A 444 -18.13 -8.88 7.06
CA MET A 444 -18.47 -7.58 6.47
C MET A 444 -18.94 -7.72 5.01
N GLY A 445 -18.39 -8.66 4.25
CA GLY A 445 -18.84 -8.97 2.91
C GLY A 445 -20.20 -9.67 2.87
N ILE A 446 -20.44 -10.64 3.76
CA ILE A 446 -21.75 -11.33 3.84
C ILE A 446 -22.87 -10.34 4.13
N PHE A 447 -22.67 -9.38 5.04
CA PHE A 447 -23.66 -8.35 5.35
C PHE A 447 -23.64 -7.20 4.33
N SER A 448 -24.24 -7.41 3.16
CA SER A 448 -24.17 -6.51 2.00
C SER A 448 -24.76 -5.11 2.20
N LYS A 449 -25.51 -4.84 3.28
CA LYS A 449 -25.84 -3.46 3.68
C LYS A 449 -24.60 -2.62 3.96
N PHE A 450 -23.55 -3.25 4.49
CA PHE A 450 -22.26 -2.60 4.69
C PHE A 450 -21.63 -2.21 3.34
N ALA A 451 -21.62 -3.12 2.36
CA ALA A 451 -21.15 -2.82 1.01
C ALA A 451 -21.98 -1.71 0.34
N ALA A 452 -23.31 -1.71 0.53
CA ALA A 452 -24.18 -0.64 0.04
C ALA A 452 -23.85 0.73 0.64
N ALA A 453 -23.54 0.78 1.94
CA ALA A 453 -23.09 2.01 2.59
C ALA A 453 -21.74 2.51 2.03
N LEU A 454 -20.84 1.61 1.65
CA LEU A 454 -19.54 1.97 1.04
C LEU A 454 -19.68 2.48 -0.40
N VAL A 455 -20.60 1.92 -1.19
CA VAL A 455 -20.90 2.41 -2.55
C VAL A 455 -21.63 3.75 -2.52
N ALA A 456 -22.42 4.02 -1.47
CA ALA A 456 -23.11 5.30 -1.29
C ALA A 456 -22.18 6.44 -0.85
N ILE A 457 -20.89 6.19 -0.64
CA ILE A 457 -19.93 7.23 -0.26
C ILE A 457 -19.74 8.19 -1.44
N PRO A 458 -19.84 9.52 -1.23
CA PRO A 458 -19.59 10.49 -2.28
C PRO A 458 -18.20 10.36 -2.91
N SER A 459 -18.12 10.55 -4.22
CA SER A 459 -16.87 10.52 -5.00
C SER A 459 -15.80 11.42 -4.40
N ALA A 460 -16.16 12.62 -3.94
CA ALA A 460 -15.23 13.57 -3.33
C ALA A 460 -14.55 13.03 -2.06
N VAL A 461 -15.31 12.33 -1.21
CA VAL A 461 -14.82 11.71 0.04
C VAL A 461 -13.92 10.51 -0.29
N LEU A 462 -14.35 9.65 -1.22
CA LEU A 462 -13.51 8.58 -1.73
C LEU A 462 -12.24 9.12 -2.39
N GLY A 463 -12.33 10.24 -3.11
CA GLY A 463 -11.22 10.91 -3.79
C GLY A 463 -10.14 11.37 -2.83
N GLY A 464 -10.50 12.06 -1.74
CA GLY A 464 -9.55 12.44 -0.69
C GLY A 464 -8.83 11.24 -0.07
N MET A 465 -9.57 10.16 0.19
CA MET A 465 -9.03 8.91 0.76
C MET A 465 -8.09 8.18 -0.22
N THR A 466 -8.55 7.97 -1.45
CA THR A 466 -7.82 7.24 -2.50
C THR A 466 -6.58 8.00 -2.98
N THR A 467 -6.64 9.33 -3.04
CA THR A 467 -5.46 10.18 -3.33
C THR A 467 -4.34 9.92 -2.33
N PHE A 468 -4.67 9.85 -1.04
CA PHE A 468 -3.69 9.51 0.00
C PHE A 468 -3.17 8.07 -0.18
N LEU A 469 -4.06 7.12 -0.46
CA LEU A 469 -3.72 5.71 -0.63
C LEU A 469 -2.77 5.48 -1.82
N PHE A 470 -3.06 6.07 -2.98
CA PHE A 470 -2.22 5.96 -4.17
C PHE A 470 -0.89 6.70 -4.02
N SER A 471 -0.89 7.83 -3.31
CA SER A 471 0.36 8.51 -2.93
C SER A 471 1.22 7.62 -2.04
N ALA A 472 0.64 6.92 -1.07
CA ALA A 472 1.36 5.99 -0.21
C ALA A 472 1.96 4.81 -1.01
N VAL A 473 1.27 4.32 -2.04
CA VAL A 473 1.79 3.30 -2.97
C VAL A 473 3.02 3.83 -3.73
N ALA A 474 2.94 5.05 -4.27
CA ALA A 474 4.08 5.68 -4.95
C ALA A 474 5.29 5.83 -4.00
N ILE A 475 5.07 6.28 -2.76
CA ILE A 475 6.13 6.39 -1.74
C ILE A 475 6.71 5.01 -1.37
N SER A 476 5.90 3.96 -1.32
CA SER A 476 6.39 2.59 -1.11
C SER A 476 7.35 2.16 -2.23
N GLY A 477 7.03 2.48 -3.49
CA GLY A 477 7.93 2.28 -4.62
C GLY A 477 9.27 3.00 -4.44
N ILE A 478 9.27 4.26 -3.98
CA ILE A 478 10.50 5.02 -3.66
C ILE A 478 11.28 4.33 -2.55
N ARG A 479 10.61 3.81 -1.52
CA ARG A 479 11.25 3.06 -0.45
C ARG A 479 11.94 1.81 -0.98
N ILE A 480 11.35 1.10 -1.94
CA ILE A 480 11.98 -0.06 -2.60
C ILE A 480 13.23 0.38 -3.37
N ILE A 481 13.17 1.48 -4.14
CA ILE A 481 14.34 2.03 -4.85
C ILE A 481 15.46 2.37 -3.84
N SER A 482 15.12 2.89 -2.66
CA SER A 482 16.11 3.25 -1.65
C SER A 482 16.89 2.07 -1.03
N THR A 483 16.53 0.83 -1.36
CA THR A 483 17.26 -0.37 -0.91
C THR A 483 18.48 -0.70 -1.76
N VAL A 484 18.61 -0.09 -2.95
CA VAL A 484 19.79 -0.23 -3.82
C VAL A 484 20.66 1.02 -3.78
N PRO A 485 22.00 0.89 -3.89
CA PRO A 485 22.89 2.04 -3.92
C PRO A 485 22.62 2.87 -5.17
N PHE A 486 22.56 4.20 -5.01
CA PHE A 486 22.36 5.13 -6.11
C PHE A 486 23.68 5.38 -6.86
N THR A 487 24.24 4.35 -7.47
CA THR A 487 25.45 4.47 -8.30
C THR A 487 25.17 5.21 -9.61
N ARG A 488 26.20 5.57 -10.37
CA ARG A 488 26.01 6.22 -11.68
C ARG A 488 25.15 5.35 -12.60
N ARG A 489 25.44 4.04 -12.65
CA ARG A 489 24.67 3.05 -13.39
C ARG A 489 23.21 3.01 -12.96
N ASN A 490 22.95 2.84 -11.66
CA ASN A 490 21.59 2.70 -11.16
C ASN A 490 20.77 3.97 -11.35
N ARG A 491 21.37 5.15 -11.14
CA ARG A 491 20.72 6.44 -11.44
C ARG A 491 20.38 6.57 -12.93
N PHE A 492 21.28 6.14 -13.82
CA PHE A 492 21.02 6.17 -15.26
C PHE A 492 19.85 5.26 -15.65
N ILE A 493 19.83 4.01 -15.15
CA ILE A 493 18.74 3.06 -15.39
C ILE A 493 17.40 3.65 -14.95
N LEU A 494 17.34 4.16 -13.71
CA LEU A 494 16.13 4.78 -13.16
C LEU A 494 15.69 5.99 -14.01
N THR A 495 16.64 6.86 -14.37
CA THR A 495 16.35 8.07 -15.17
C THR A 495 15.77 7.70 -16.53
N ALA A 496 16.42 6.80 -17.26
CA ALA A 496 15.99 6.39 -18.59
C ALA A 496 14.62 5.70 -18.54
N ALA A 497 14.43 4.72 -17.65
CA ALA A 497 13.17 3.99 -17.57
C ALA A 497 12.00 4.87 -17.11
N MET A 498 12.20 5.68 -16.05
CA MET A 498 11.15 6.56 -15.55
C MET A 498 10.83 7.68 -16.54
N SER A 499 11.78 8.18 -17.32
CA SER A 499 11.51 9.23 -18.31
C SER A 499 10.45 8.82 -19.34
N VAL A 500 10.58 7.63 -19.91
CA VAL A 500 9.62 7.10 -20.90
C VAL A 500 8.32 6.69 -20.21
N GLY A 501 8.40 6.08 -19.02
CA GLY A 501 7.21 5.71 -18.26
C GLY A 501 6.34 6.89 -17.86
N PHE A 502 6.95 7.95 -17.31
CA PHE A 502 6.26 9.20 -17.03
C PHE A 502 5.74 9.82 -18.33
N GLY A 503 6.52 9.80 -19.42
CA GLY A 503 6.08 10.26 -20.73
C GLY A 503 4.79 9.58 -21.18
N ALA A 504 4.75 8.25 -21.17
CA ALA A 504 3.56 7.47 -21.53
C ALA A 504 2.37 7.73 -20.58
N THR A 505 2.63 7.97 -19.29
CA THR A 505 1.57 8.31 -18.33
C THR A 505 1.00 9.71 -18.52
N LEU A 506 1.86 10.67 -18.90
CA LEU A 506 1.50 12.08 -19.06
C LEU A 506 0.90 12.38 -20.44
N VAL A 507 1.17 11.52 -21.43
CA VAL A 507 0.67 11.65 -22.80
C VAL A 507 0.04 10.31 -23.20
N PRO A 508 -1.22 10.02 -22.81
CA PRO A 508 -1.84 8.71 -23.01
C PRO A 508 -1.89 8.27 -24.47
N ASP A 509 -2.29 9.14 -25.40
CA ASP A 509 -2.53 8.78 -26.81
C ASP A 509 -1.27 8.91 -27.70
N TRP A 510 -0.08 8.93 -27.09
CA TRP A 510 1.18 9.18 -27.80
C TRP A 510 1.53 8.10 -28.83
N PHE A 511 0.97 6.90 -28.68
CA PHE A 511 1.30 5.72 -29.49
C PHE A 511 0.18 5.29 -30.44
N GLU A 512 -1.00 5.91 -30.37
CA GLU A 512 -2.20 5.53 -31.14
C GLU A 512 -1.96 5.51 -32.66
N HIS A 513 -1.12 6.42 -33.16
CA HIS A 513 -0.89 6.59 -34.60
C HIS A 513 0.25 5.72 -35.15
N VAL A 514 0.88 4.89 -34.33
CA VAL A 514 2.02 4.06 -34.75
C VAL A 514 1.56 2.84 -35.53
N PHE A 515 0.40 2.26 -35.18
CA PHE A 515 -0.15 1.10 -35.87
C PHE A 515 -1.55 1.36 -36.44
N THR A 516 -1.62 1.80 -37.69
CA THR A 516 -2.91 2.16 -38.36
C THR A 516 -3.46 1.01 -39.23
N TYR A 517 -3.40 -0.24 -38.78
CA TYR A 517 -3.81 -1.37 -39.64
C TYR A 517 -5.33 -1.48 -39.78
N GLU A 518 -5.84 -1.10 -40.95
CA GLU A 518 -7.28 -1.14 -41.28
C GLU A 518 -7.75 -2.45 -41.93
N GLY A 519 -6.86 -3.42 -42.19
CA GLY A 519 -7.26 -4.66 -42.87
C GLY A 519 -8.15 -5.59 -42.04
N ASP A 520 -8.72 -6.62 -42.69
CA ASP A 520 -9.72 -7.53 -42.10
C ASP A 520 -9.14 -8.56 -41.10
N ASN A 521 -7.83 -8.57 -40.90
CA ASN A 521 -7.17 -9.53 -40.00
C ASN A 521 -7.36 -9.11 -38.53
N SER A 522 -8.41 -9.65 -37.91
CA SER A 522 -8.75 -9.42 -36.50
C SER A 522 -7.64 -9.79 -35.52
N ALA A 523 -6.82 -10.80 -35.83
CA ALA A 523 -5.71 -11.21 -34.98
C ALA A 523 -4.55 -10.20 -35.03
N LEU A 524 -4.22 -9.70 -36.22
CA LEU A 524 -3.18 -8.67 -36.36
C LEU A 524 -3.62 -7.35 -35.71
N ARG A 525 -4.87 -6.95 -35.94
CA ARG A 525 -5.46 -5.76 -35.30
C ARG A 525 -5.42 -5.90 -33.77
N GLY A 526 -5.83 -7.05 -33.25
CA GLY A 526 -5.78 -7.32 -31.82
C GLY A 526 -4.37 -7.30 -31.23
N LEU A 527 -3.36 -7.77 -31.96
CA LEU A 527 -1.96 -7.72 -31.54
C LEU A 527 -1.43 -6.27 -31.51
N MET A 528 -1.72 -5.48 -32.53
CA MET A 528 -1.31 -4.07 -32.59
C MET A 528 -1.96 -3.26 -31.46
N SER A 529 -3.26 -3.45 -31.26
CA SER A 529 -4.01 -2.93 -30.13
C SER A 529 -3.44 -3.33 -28.77
N ALA A 530 -2.90 -4.57 -28.65
CA ALA A 530 -2.23 -5.02 -27.43
C ALA A 530 -0.92 -4.25 -27.19
N ILE A 531 -0.15 -4.00 -28.25
CA ILE A 531 1.12 -3.27 -28.17
C ILE A 531 0.84 -1.81 -27.80
N GLU A 532 -0.15 -1.17 -28.44
CA GLU A 532 -0.62 0.18 -28.07
C GLU A 532 -0.93 0.24 -26.57
N LEU A 533 -1.80 -0.65 -26.08
CA LEU A 533 -2.17 -0.67 -24.66
C LEU A 533 -0.97 -0.84 -23.73
N VAL A 534 0.03 -1.64 -24.10
CA VAL A 534 1.28 -1.78 -23.32
C VAL A 534 2.13 -0.49 -23.36
N MET A 535 2.25 0.14 -24.53
CA MET A 535 3.07 1.34 -24.72
C MET A 535 2.46 2.58 -24.05
N GLU A 536 1.13 2.65 -23.94
CA GLU A 536 0.40 3.67 -23.20
C GLU A 536 0.39 3.39 -21.69
N THR A 537 0.62 2.14 -21.28
CA THR A 537 0.76 1.75 -19.88
C THR A 537 2.16 2.10 -19.35
N GLY A 538 2.32 3.30 -18.79
CA GLY A 538 3.63 3.81 -18.39
C GLY A 538 4.45 2.90 -17.46
N PHE A 539 3.82 2.21 -16.50
CA PHE A 539 4.55 1.30 -15.61
C PHE A 539 5.05 0.03 -16.33
N ALA A 540 4.34 -0.45 -17.35
CA ALA A 540 4.77 -1.58 -18.15
C ALA A 540 6.02 -1.21 -18.95
N VAL A 541 6.03 -0.03 -19.58
CA VAL A 541 7.20 0.53 -20.27
C VAL A 541 8.37 0.74 -19.32
N THR A 542 8.11 1.25 -18.12
CA THR A 542 9.14 1.42 -17.08
C THR A 542 9.77 0.10 -16.66
N ALA A 543 8.95 -0.92 -16.41
CA ALA A 543 9.42 -2.25 -16.02
C ALA A 543 10.29 -2.85 -17.13
N PHE A 544 9.81 -2.78 -18.37
CA PHE A 544 10.52 -3.30 -19.55
C PHE A 544 11.86 -2.62 -19.78
N LEU A 545 11.90 -1.29 -19.77
CA LEU A 545 13.15 -0.53 -19.95
C LEU A 545 14.11 -0.74 -18.78
N SER A 546 13.61 -0.73 -17.54
CA SER A 546 14.46 -0.99 -16.36
C SER A 546 15.10 -2.37 -16.43
N LEU A 547 14.32 -3.38 -16.84
CA LEU A 547 14.80 -4.76 -17.01
C LEU A 547 15.89 -4.82 -18.09
N ILE A 548 15.62 -4.30 -19.27
CA ILE A 548 16.57 -4.32 -20.40
C ILE A 548 17.86 -3.59 -20.04
N LEU A 549 17.76 -2.37 -19.52
CA LEU A 549 18.93 -1.57 -19.16
C LEU A 549 19.73 -2.23 -18.04
N ASN A 550 19.06 -2.85 -17.07
CA ASN A 550 19.74 -3.59 -16.03
C ASN A 550 20.47 -4.85 -16.55
N LEU A 551 19.99 -5.47 -17.63
CA LEU A 551 20.65 -6.63 -18.24
C LEU A 551 21.80 -6.25 -19.19
N ILE A 552 21.69 -5.09 -19.87
CA ILE A 552 22.67 -4.65 -20.87
C ILE A 552 23.82 -3.86 -20.24
N LEU A 553 23.53 -3.01 -19.24
CA LEU A 553 24.54 -2.13 -18.67
C LEU A 553 25.43 -2.90 -17.67
N PRO A 554 26.76 -2.94 -17.91
CA PRO A 554 27.69 -3.60 -17.01
C PRO A 554 27.71 -2.91 -15.64
N GLU A 555 28.04 -3.66 -14.60
CA GLU A 555 28.36 -3.09 -13.28
C GLU A 555 29.76 -2.48 -13.35
N ASP A 556 29.87 -1.17 -13.11
CA ASP A 556 31.16 -0.46 -13.11
C ASP A 556 31.93 -0.85 -11.83
N LEU A 557 33.17 -1.35 -11.98
CA LEU A 557 34.05 -1.77 -10.87
C LEU A 557 34.36 -0.65 -9.85
N GLU A 558 34.17 0.62 -10.23
CA GLU A 558 34.36 1.78 -9.34
C GLU A 558 33.25 1.94 -8.28
N ASP A 559 32.13 1.22 -8.41
CA ASP A 559 31.00 1.28 -7.47
C ASP A 559 31.24 0.51 -6.15
N GLU A 560 32.35 -0.25 -6.02
CA GLU A 560 32.81 -0.84 -4.74
C GLU A 560 33.74 0.10 -3.94
N ALA A 561 34.21 1.20 -4.54
CA ALA A 561 35.04 2.16 -3.82
C ALA A 561 34.15 2.96 -2.86
N VAL A 562 34.32 2.70 -1.56
CA VAL A 562 33.79 3.50 -0.44
C VAL A 562 33.79 4.98 -0.84
N ASP A 563 32.60 5.61 -0.78
CA ASP A 563 32.36 7.03 -1.04
C ASP A 563 33.49 7.89 -0.46
N THR A 564 34.51 8.15 -1.27
CA THR A 564 35.57 9.10 -0.93
C THR A 564 34.98 10.46 -1.30
N THR A 565 34.07 10.93 -0.45
CA THR A 565 33.48 12.26 -0.60
C THR A 565 34.58 13.31 -0.59
N ALA A 566 34.40 14.45 -1.28
CA ALA A 566 35.35 15.58 -1.16
C ALA A 566 35.60 15.95 0.33
N ASN A 567 34.59 15.79 1.19
CA ASN A 567 34.71 15.98 2.64
C ASN A 567 35.67 15.01 3.35
N THR A 568 35.89 13.80 2.83
CA THR A 568 36.84 12.83 3.41
C THR A 568 38.26 13.04 2.88
N ALA A 569 38.42 13.58 1.67
CA ALA A 569 39.71 14.01 1.13
C ALA A 569 40.19 15.33 1.78
N ASP A 570 39.30 16.31 1.91
CA ASP A 570 39.60 17.62 2.50
C ASP A 570 39.54 17.60 4.03
N GLY A 571 39.01 16.54 4.66
CA GLY A 571 38.84 16.49 6.12
C GLY A 571 40.14 16.54 6.93
N VAL A 572 41.29 16.22 6.33
CA VAL A 572 42.61 16.39 6.95
C VAL A 572 43.06 17.84 6.81
N ASP A 573 42.97 18.42 5.61
CA ASP A 573 43.34 19.82 5.33
C ASP A 573 42.42 20.82 6.04
N ASP A 574 41.12 20.54 6.13
CA ASP A 574 40.14 21.32 6.87
C ASP A 574 40.39 21.25 8.37
N LYS A 575 40.75 20.08 8.91
CA LYS A 575 41.17 19.98 10.32
C LYS A 575 42.46 20.77 10.56
N GLU A 576 43.42 20.69 9.65
CA GLU A 576 44.67 21.43 9.77
C GLU A 576 44.46 22.95 9.67
N ASN A 577 43.58 23.40 8.76
CA ASN A 577 43.16 24.79 8.66
C ASN A 577 42.40 25.26 9.91
N TRP A 578 41.46 24.45 10.41
CA TRP A 578 40.75 24.73 11.66
C TRP A 578 41.70 24.83 12.85
N GLU A 579 42.70 23.96 12.94
CA GLU A 579 43.74 24.03 13.96
C GLU A 579 44.64 25.27 13.80
N ARG A 580 45.02 25.63 12.57
CA ARG A 580 45.76 26.87 12.27
C ARG A 580 44.97 28.13 12.66
N ILE A 581 43.65 28.14 12.47
CA ILE A 581 42.76 29.24 12.90
C ILE A 581 42.59 29.25 14.44
N ARG A 582 42.61 28.08 15.08
CA ARG A 582 42.52 27.95 16.54
C ARG A 582 43.79 28.39 17.28
N ARG A 583 44.98 28.18 16.71
CA ARG A 583 46.26 28.51 17.38
C ARG A 583 46.38 29.99 17.78
N PRO A 584 46.11 30.98 16.90
CA PRO A 584 46.13 32.39 17.28
C PRO A 584 45.05 32.75 18.31
N SER A 585 43.84 32.20 18.19
CA SER A 585 42.72 32.52 19.09
C SER A 585 42.89 31.91 20.49
N GLN A 586 43.48 30.71 20.60
CA GLN A 586 43.88 30.12 21.88
C GLN A 586 45.08 30.83 22.50
N MET A 587 46.10 31.21 21.73
CA MET A 587 47.21 32.03 22.25
C MET A 587 46.74 33.41 22.73
N LYS A 588 45.79 34.04 22.03
CA LYS A 588 45.21 35.33 22.45
C LYS A 588 44.40 35.20 23.74
N ARG A 589 43.64 34.10 23.90
CA ARG A 589 42.95 33.76 25.16
C ARG A 589 43.92 33.42 26.28
N MET A 590 44.99 32.69 26.02
CA MET A 590 46.03 32.37 27.01
C MET A 590 46.79 33.62 27.47
N ARG A 591 47.13 34.53 26.55
CA ARG A 591 47.71 35.84 26.90
C ARG A 591 46.73 36.69 27.71
N GLN A 592 45.46 36.76 27.33
CA GLN A 592 44.45 37.45 28.14
C GLN A 592 44.27 36.82 29.53
N SER A 593 44.29 35.49 29.66
CA SER A 593 44.21 34.84 30.97
C SER A 593 45.48 35.00 31.79
N GLN A 594 46.66 35.06 31.16
CA GLN A 594 47.91 35.38 31.83
C GLN A 594 47.91 36.84 32.29
N ASP A 595 47.53 37.80 31.46
CA ASP A 595 47.42 39.22 31.84
C ASP A 595 46.42 39.44 32.98
N VAL A 596 45.31 38.69 33.00
CA VAL A 596 44.32 38.72 34.10
C VAL A 596 44.89 38.06 35.37
N ALA A 597 45.63 36.95 35.24
CA ALA A 597 46.28 36.31 36.37
C ALA A 597 47.42 37.17 36.95
N THR A 598 48.22 37.84 36.11
CA THR A 598 49.29 38.74 36.56
C THR A 598 48.72 39.97 37.26
N ARG A 599 47.59 40.53 36.78
CA ARG A 599 46.86 41.61 37.47
C ARG A 599 46.30 41.14 38.81
N ALA A 600 45.72 39.94 38.87
CA ALA A 600 45.22 39.37 40.12
C ALA A 600 46.34 39.06 41.13
N SER A 601 47.53 38.67 40.67
CA SER A 601 48.69 38.46 41.55
C SER A 601 49.28 39.76 42.09
N THR A 602 49.31 40.84 41.30
CA THR A 602 49.73 42.16 41.79
C THR A 602 48.75 42.77 42.80
N ASP A 603 47.45 42.46 42.68
CA ASP A 603 46.43 42.94 43.63
C ASP A 603 46.50 42.17 44.98
N VAL A 604 47.02 40.94 44.99
CA VAL A 604 47.19 40.12 46.21
C VAL A 604 48.48 40.47 46.96
N GLU A 605 49.57 40.85 46.27
CA GLU A 605 50.78 41.38 46.93
C GLU A 605 50.57 42.77 47.55
N ALA A 606 49.56 43.53 47.12
CA ALA A 606 49.20 44.82 47.71
C ALA A 606 48.36 44.74 49.00
N GLN A 607 47.91 43.54 49.42
CA GLN A 607 47.05 43.34 50.61
C GLN A 607 47.75 42.61 51.77
N GLY A 608 49.08 42.48 51.74
CA GLY A 608 49.86 41.70 52.69
C GLY A 608 50.97 42.46 53.43
N GLU A 609 50.69 43.62 54.04
CA GLU A 609 51.52 44.19 55.11
C GLU A 609 50.68 44.57 56.34
N PRO A 610 51.03 44.11 57.56
CA PRO A 610 50.28 44.39 58.77
C PRO A 610 50.66 45.75 59.37
N GLU A 611 49.64 46.56 59.67
CA GLU A 611 49.73 47.83 60.37
C GLU A 611 50.34 47.65 61.78
N LYS A 612 51.58 48.12 61.99
CA LYS A 612 52.10 48.43 63.33
C LYS A 612 51.61 49.83 63.71
N ARG A 613 50.69 49.91 64.67
CA ARG A 613 50.44 51.13 65.44
C ARG A 613 50.83 50.92 66.89
N ASP A 614 51.66 51.84 67.35
CA ASP A 614 52.25 51.90 68.68
C ASP A 614 51.22 52.04 69.80
N VAL A 615 51.58 51.37 70.90
CA VAL A 615 51.16 51.65 72.27
C VAL A 615 51.58 53.07 72.66
N ILE A 616 50.79 53.75 73.51
CA ILE A 616 51.19 54.62 74.66
C ILE A 616 49.91 55.35 75.14
N LYS A 617 49.29 54.98 76.29
CA LYS A 617 49.43 55.59 77.65
C LYS A 617 49.39 57.13 77.63
N ASN A 618 48.62 57.89 78.42
CA ASN A 618 47.81 57.70 79.62
C ASN A 618 46.92 58.96 79.74
N GLU A 619 45.66 58.82 80.11
CA GLU A 619 45.01 59.45 81.29
C GLU A 619 43.70 58.72 81.58
#